data_AF-A0A1I4R565-F1
#
_entry.id   AF-A0A1I4R565-F1
#
_cell.length_a   1.000
_cell.length_b   1.000
_cell.length_c   1.000
_cell.angle_alpha   90.00
_cell.angle_beta   90.00
_cell.angle_gamma   90.00
#
_symmetry.space_group_name_H-M   'P 1'
#
loop_
_entity.id
_entity.type
_entity.pdbx_description
1 polymer ?
#
loop_
_entity_poly.entity_id
_entity_poly.type
_entity_poly.pdbx_seq_one_letter_code
_entity_poly.pdbx_strand_id
1 'polypeptide(L)'
;MRKLFIPGLILGVVLIAQAGDTAVTPDSISEYFREVAELVIKRDAKGIYERMTPEVQQKFTSDYIADFLNKTLGDIGEPISATLTGFQLDSGQGFSQVEGLLEFSKGKIFLGLLLKNTPEGFRIHYLNIHYPQDDVHGQKMIQTFASEAKNFLKDTFFETLKKEGSQIAINYVDPEVRKEVGDDLITMILDRLRNVEITDIQNYSYDSSREGILHKFLLSGLTDNQEGCSVEVVLREEKENFNILDINIYSSR
;
A
#
# COMPACT_ATOMS: atom_id res chain seq x y z
N MET A 1 0.87 -5.08 20.18
CA MET A 1 0.01 -5.25 18.99
C MET A 1 0.37 -4.18 17.98
N ARG A 2 1.20 -4.52 16.97
CA ARG A 2 1.55 -3.61 15.88
C ARG A 2 0.35 -3.55 14.93
N LYS A 3 -0.24 -2.36 14.76
CA LYS A 3 -1.25 -2.12 13.72
C LYS A 3 -0.54 -2.26 12.37
N LEU A 4 -0.95 -3.26 11.58
CA LEU A 4 -0.50 -3.41 10.20
C LEU A 4 -1.01 -2.20 9.42
N PHE A 5 -0.10 -1.35 8.94
CA PHE A 5 -0.38 -0.38 7.89
C PHE A 5 -0.25 -1.12 6.55
N ILE A 6 -1.38 -1.33 5.87
CA ILE A 6 -1.51 -1.94 4.53
C ILE A 6 -2.22 -0.86 3.68
N PRO A 7 -1.92 -0.79 2.37
CA PRO A 7 -1.66 0.46 1.64
C PRO A 7 -2.76 1.47 1.67
N GLY A 8 -2.44 2.67 1.22
CA GLY A 8 -3.36 3.31 0.31
C GLY A 8 -2.80 4.63 -0.14
N LEU A 9 -3.58 5.34 -0.94
CA LEU A 9 -3.21 6.55 -1.67
C LEU A 9 -2.79 7.75 -0.77
N ILE A 10 -1.69 7.69 -0.01
CA ILE A 10 -1.36 8.73 0.98
C ILE A 10 -1.05 10.04 0.26
N LEU A 11 -1.79 11.11 0.61
CA LEU A 11 -1.50 12.46 0.16
C LEU A 11 -1.53 13.43 1.34
N GLY A 12 -0.50 14.27 1.36
CA GLY A 12 -0.09 15.09 2.50
C GLY A 12 -1.13 16.01 3.11
N VAL A 13 -0.85 16.33 4.38
CA VAL A 13 -1.52 17.29 5.24
C VAL A 13 -1.74 18.63 4.52
N VAL A 14 -2.98 19.09 4.43
CA VAL A 14 -3.33 20.46 4.03
C VAL A 14 -4.39 21.02 4.98
N LEU A 15 -4.11 22.23 5.46
CA LEU A 15 -4.88 23.03 6.43
C LEU A 15 -6.35 23.24 6.05
N ILE A 16 -7.20 23.19 7.10
CA ILE A 16 -8.66 23.13 7.06
C ILE A 16 -9.26 24.52 6.87
N ALA A 17 -10.20 24.64 5.93
CA ALA A 17 -11.25 25.67 5.94
C ALA A 17 -12.56 25.00 6.38
N GLN A 18 -13.28 25.62 7.32
CA GLN A 18 -14.55 25.11 7.87
C GLN A 18 -15.61 24.93 6.76
N ALA A 19 -16.21 23.74 6.69
CA ALA A 19 -17.35 23.45 5.82
C ALA A 19 -18.67 23.80 6.54
N GLY A 20 -19.60 24.37 5.77
CA GLY A 20 -20.91 24.83 6.23
C GLY A 20 -21.91 23.71 6.56
N ASP A 21 -22.98 24.14 7.24
CA ASP A 21 -24.05 23.35 7.88
C ASP A 21 -24.88 22.47 6.90
N THR A 22 -24.34 21.35 6.46
CA THR A 22 -25.16 20.18 6.11
C THR A 22 -25.08 19.18 7.27
N ALA A 23 -26.24 18.81 7.83
CA ALA A 23 -26.29 17.86 8.94
C ALA A 23 -25.77 16.49 8.47
N VAL A 24 -24.55 16.17 8.86
CA VAL A 24 -23.93 14.87 8.64
C VAL A 24 -24.64 13.85 9.52
N THR A 25 -25.28 12.84 8.92
CA THR A 25 -25.95 11.75 9.64
C THR A 25 -25.29 10.40 9.30
N PRO A 26 -25.35 9.41 10.21
CA PRO A 26 -24.90 8.05 9.91
C PRO A 26 -25.58 7.44 8.67
N ASP A 27 -26.85 7.79 8.42
CA ASP A 27 -27.61 7.29 7.28
C ASP A 27 -27.09 7.85 5.95
N SER A 28 -26.82 9.16 5.86
CA SER A 28 -26.29 9.77 4.62
C SER A 28 -24.88 9.29 4.28
N ILE A 29 -24.07 8.98 5.29
CA ILE A 29 -22.75 8.36 5.11
C ILE A 29 -22.89 6.91 4.62
N SER A 30 -23.83 6.15 5.20
CA SER A 30 -24.06 4.76 4.82
C SER A 30 -24.55 4.64 3.37
N GLU A 31 -25.43 5.56 2.94
CA GLU A 31 -25.88 5.66 1.56
C GLU A 31 -24.74 6.02 0.61
N TYR A 32 -23.96 7.06 0.95
CA TYR A 32 -22.81 7.47 0.14
C TYR A 32 -21.76 6.36 0.02
N PHE A 33 -21.49 5.63 1.10
CA PHE A 33 -20.59 4.47 1.06
C PHE A 33 -21.10 3.40 0.10
N ARG A 34 -22.40 3.08 0.13
CA ARG A 34 -22.99 2.09 -0.79
C ARG A 34 -22.85 2.51 -2.24
N GLU A 35 -23.10 3.78 -2.56
CA GLU A 35 -22.87 4.29 -3.92
C GLU A 35 -21.41 4.09 -4.38
N VAL A 36 -20.45 4.47 -3.53
CA VAL A 36 -19.03 4.33 -3.86
C VAL A 36 -18.64 2.85 -3.97
N ALA A 37 -19.14 1.99 -3.07
CA ALA A 37 -18.92 0.55 -3.12
C ALA A 37 -19.45 -0.05 -4.43
N GLU A 38 -20.64 0.36 -4.89
CA GLU A 38 -21.17 -0.07 -6.18
C GLU A 38 -20.28 0.35 -7.35
N LEU A 39 -19.75 1.58 -7.33
CA LEU A 39 -18.82 2.05 -8.36
C LEU A 39 -17.53 1.23 -8.36
N VAL A 40 -17.00 0.89 -7.18
CA VAL A 40 -15.83 0.00 -7.03
C VAL A 40 -16.11 -1.39 -7.58
N ILE A 41 -17.27 -1.98 -7.22
CA ILE A 41 -17.71 -3.29 -7.71
C ILE A 41 -17.83 -3.30 -9.24
N LYS A 42 -18.43 -2.26 -9.82
CA LYS A 42 -18.59 -2.08 -11.27
C LYS A 42 -17.30 -1.66 -11.97
N ARG A 43 -16.22 -1.42 -11.21
CA ARG A 43 -14.95 -0.84 -11.69
C ARG A 43 -15.15 0.47 -12.45
N ASP A 44 -16.15 1.27 -12.07
CA ASP A 44 -16.48 2.55 -12.68
C ASP A 44 -15.52 3.64 -12.19
N ALA A 45 -14.33 3.64 -12.79
CA ALA A 45 -13.27 4.58 -12.48
C ALA A 45 -13.67 6.04 -12.73
N LYS A 46 -14.52 6.29 -13.74
CA LYS A 46 -15.01 7.63 -14.06
C LYS A 46 -15.98 8.11 -12.97
N GLY A 47 -16.94 7.29 -12.57
CA GLY A 47 -17.88 7.62 -11.50
C GLY A 47 -17.18 7.86 -10.15
N ILE A 48 -16.12 7.09 -9.85
CA ILE A 48 -15.27 7.32 -8.67
C ILE A 48 -14.52 8.66 -8.79
N TYR A 49 -13.87 8.91 -9.94
CA TYR A 49 -13.14 10.14 -10.19
C TYR A 49 -14.03 11.39 -10.01
N GLU A 50 -15.24 11.38 -10.56
CA GLU A 50 -16.21 12.49 -10.44
C GLU A 50 -16.68 12.74 -9.00
N ARG A 51 -16.56 11.74 -8.11
CA ARG A 51 -16.87 11.83 -6.68
C ARG A 51 -15.69 12.26 -5.81
N MET A 52 -14.48 12.32 -6.37
CA MET A 52 -13.31 12.78 -5.65
C MET A 52 -13.31 14.30 -5.42
N THR A 53 -12.57 14.76 -4.40
CA THR A 53 -12.40 16.20 -4.20
C THR A 53 -11.57 16.82 -5.34
N PRO A 54 -11.73 18.13 -5.65
CA PRO A 54 -10.95 18.78 -6.71
C PRO A 54 -9.43 18.64 -6.52
N GLU A 55 -8.95 18.66 -5.27
CA GLU A 55 -7.53 18.49 -4.96
C GLU A 55 -7.02 17.09 -5.33
N VAL A 56 -7.86 16.07 -5.22
CA VAL A 56 -7.55 14.70 -5.65
C VAL A 56 -7.65 14.59 -7.17
N GLN A 57 -8.65 15.23 -7.79
CA GLN A 57 -8.83 15.23 -9.24
C GLN A 57 -7.66 15.89 -9.99
N GLN A 58 -6.97 16.86 -9.38
CA GLN A 58 -5.72 17.43 -9.92
C GLN A 58 -4.53 16.45 -9.84
N LYS A 59 -4.59 15.50 -8.91
CA LYS A 59 -3.52 14.55 -8.58
C LYS A 59 -3.75 13.16 -9.13
N PHE A 60 -4.88 12.85 -9.77
CA PHE A 60 -5.09 11.54 -10.41
C PHE A 60 -5.92 11.70 -11.67
N THR A 61 -5.96 10.65 -12.48
CA THR A 61 -6.82 10.57 -13.66
C THR A 61 -7.79 9.40 -13.49
N SER A 62 -8.88 9.40 -14.25
CA SER A 62 -9.77 8.23 -14.32
C SER A 62 -9.03 6.97 -14.76
N ASP A 63 -8.05 7.10 -15.66
CA ASP A 63 -7.28 5.96 -16.18
C ASP A 63 -6.40 5.33 -15.08
N TYR A 64 -5.77 6.17 -14.24
CA TYR A 64 -5.03 5.67 -13.09
C TYR A 64 -5.93 4.91 -12.10
N ILE A 65 -7.16 5.40 -11.87
CA ILE A 65 -8.13 4.72 -11.02
C ILE A 65 -8.58 3.40 -11.67
N ALA A 66 -8.78 3.37 -12.99
CA ALA A 66 -9.13 2.16 -13.71
C ALA A 66 -8.02 1.10 -13.60
N ASP A 67 -6.77 1.49 -13.79
CA ASP A 67 -5.61 0.61 -13.62
C ASP A 67 -5.51 0.09 -12.19
N PHE A 68 -5.69 0.95 -11.19
CA PHE A 68 -5.72 0.57 -9.78
C PHE A 68 -6.82 -0.46 -9.49
N LEU A 69 -8.05 -0.23 -9.95
CA LEU A 69 -9.18 -1.15 -9.75
C LEU A 69 -8.99 -2.46 -10.50
N ASN A 70 -8.46 -2.43 -11.73
CA ASN A 70 -8.22 -3.63 -12.52
C ASN A 70 -7.10 -4.48 -11.94
N LYS A 71 -6.01 -3.86 -11.48
CA LYS A 71 -4.96 -4.57 -10.76
C LYS A 71 -5.55 -5.18 -9.49
N THR A 72 -6.19 -4.36 -8.66
CA THR A 72 -6.66 -4.79 -7.33
C THR A 72 -7.79 -5.80 -7.39
N LEU A 73 -8.72 -5.71 -8.35
CA LEU A 73 -9.92 -6.56 -8.40
C LEU A 73 -9.89 -7.61 -9.52
N GLY A 74 -8.83 -7.64 -10.34
CA GLY A 74 -8.76 -8.33 -11.63
C GLY A 74 -9.25 -9.77 -11.66
N ASP A 75 -8.99 -10.55 -10.59
CA ASP A 75 -9.36 -11.97 -10.48
C ASP A 75 -10.18 -12.32 -9.22
N ILE A 76 -10.77 -11.33 -8.54
CA ILE A 76 -11.48 -11.58 -7.27
C ILE A 76 -12.88 -12.20 -7.45
N GLY A 77 -13.35 -12.28 -8.69
CA GLY A 77 -14.61 -12.90 -9.08
C GLY A 77 -15.84 -11.99 -8.97
N GLU A 78 -17.03 -12.58 -9.03
CA GLU A 78 -18.32 -11.86 -8.98
C GLU A 78 -18.64 -11.32 -7.59
N PRO A 79 -19.27 -10.15 -7.45
CA PRO A 79 -19.67 -9.57 -6.17
C PRO A 79 -20.79 -10.39 -5.51
N ILE A 80 -20.70 -10.56 -4.19
CA ILE A 80 -21.69 -11.23 -3.34
C ILE A 80 -22.40 -10.21 -2.45
N SER A 81 -21.64 -9.42 -1.69
CA SER A 81 -22.19 -8.50 -0.69
C SER A 81 -21.29 -7.28 -0.47
N ALA A 82 -21.88 -6.19 0.02
CA ALA A 82 -21.17 -5.00 0.48
C ALA A 82 -21.76 -4.57 1.83
N THR A 83 -20.94 -4.61 2.87
CA THR A 83 -21.36 -4.35 4.25
C THR A 83 -20.51 -3.24 4.84
N LEU A 84 -21.16 -2.22 5.40
CA LEU A 84 -20.47 -1.21 6.19
C LEU A 84 -20.00 -1.83 7.51
N THR A 85 -18.71 -1.72 7.83
CA THR A 85 -18.10 -2.33 9.02
C THR A 85 -17.69 -1.31 10.07
N GLY A 86 -17.56 -0.03 9.70
CA GLY A 86 -17.27 1.03 10.64
C GLY A 86 -17.40 2.42 10.02
N PHE A 87 -17.70 3.41 10.84
CA PHE A 87 -17.53 4.81 10.48
C PHE A 87 -17.06 5.61 11.69
N GLN A 88 -16.26 6.64 11.43
CA GLN A 88 -15.80 7.60 12.41
C GLN A 88 -16.00 9.00 11.86
N LEU A 89 -16.72 9.83 12.62
CA LEU A 89 -16.88 11.26 12.33
C LEU A 89 -15.80 12.03 13.06
N ASP A 90 -14.91 12.71 12.33
CA ASP A 90 -14.05 13.73 12.91
C ASP A 90 -14.59 15.12 12.55
N SER A 91 -15.58 15.56 13.33
CA SER A 91 -16.17 16.89 13.19
C SER A 91 -15.17 18.02 13.43
N GLY A 92 -14.04 17.75 14.09
CA GLY A 92 -12.97 18.74 14.32
C GLY A 92 -12.07 18.94 13.10
N GLN A 93 -11.96 17.94 12.23
CA GLN A 93 -11.09 17.98 11.04
C GLN A 93 -11.83 18.12 9.72
N GLY A 94 -13.17 18.08 9.71
CA GLY A 94 -13.98 18.19 8.50
C GLY A 94 -13.92 16.93 7.61
N PHE A 95 -13.46 15.81 8.18
CA PHE A 95 -13.36 14.53 7.51
C PHE A 95 -14.21 13.46 8.21
N SER A 96 -14.70 12.51 7.44
CA SER A 96 -15.36 11.30 7.93
C SER A 96 -14.64 10.09 7.35
N GLN A 97 -14.24 9.15 8.21
CA GLN A 97 -13.67 7.88 7.78
C GLN A 97 -14.75 6.83 7.76
N VAL A 98 -14.79 6.04 6.70
CA VAL A 98 -15.81 5.00 6.50
C VAL A 98 -15.13 3.76 5.96
N GLU A 99 -15.46 2.61 6.53
CA GLU A 99 -14.90 1.32 6.15
C GLU A 99 -16.03 0.31 5.94
N GLY A 100 -15.88 -0.52 4.92
CA GLY A 100 -16.76 -1.65 4.71
C GLY A 100 -16.07 -2.83 4.05
N LEU A 101 -16.68 -3.99 4.22
CA LEU A 101 -16.26 -5.24 3.62
C LEU A 101 -17.06 -5.50 2.35
N LEU A 102 -16.35 -5.75 1.25
CA LEU A 102 -16.94 -6.19 -0.01
C LEU A 102 -16.53 -7.65 -0.23
N GLU A 103 -17.52 -8.52 -0.35
CA GLU A 103 -17.32 -9.95 -0.56
C GLU A 103 -17.54 -10.30 -2.03
N PHE A 104 -16.67 -11.15 -2.55
CA PHE A 104 -16.71 -11.67 -3.91
C PHE A 104 -16.58 -13.20 -3.88
N SER A 105 -16.93 -13.85 -4.99
CA SER A 105 -16.92 -15.31 -5.11
C SER A 105 -15.56 -15.98 -4.86
N LYS A 106 -14.43 -15.27 -5.01
CA LYS A 106 -13.10 -15.84 -4.75
C LYS A 106 -12.39 -15.24 -3.53
N GLY A 107 -12.90 -14.15 -2.95
CA GLY A 107 -12.25 -13.49 -1.83
C GLY A 107 -13.00 -12.25 -1.37
N LYS A 108 -12.42 -11.52 -0.42
CA LYS A 108 -13.01 -10.29 0.14
C LYS A 108 -11.99 -9.17 0.21
N ILE A 109 -12.47 -7.93 0.18
CA ILE A 109 -11.67 -6.72 0.37
C ILE A 109 -12.32 -5.82 1.40
N PHE A 110 -11.50 -5.02 2.08
CA PHE A 110 -11.96 -3.83 2.76
C PHE A 110 -11.84 -2.63 1.84
N LEU A 111 -12.94 -1.87 1.73
CA LEU A 111 -12.99 -0.55 1.13
C LEU A 111 -12.97 0.49 2.25
N GLY A 112 -11.89 1.26 2.33
CA GLY A 112 -11.76 2.41 3.22
C GLY A 112 -11.90 3.71 2.45
N LEU A 113 -12.69 4.65 2.96
CA LEU A 113 -12.89 5.98 2.41
C LEU A 113 -12.58 7.04 3.47
N LEU A 114 -11.81 8.05 3.09
CA LEU A 114 -11.80 9.33 3.80
C LEU A 114 -12.64 10.30 3.00
N LEU A 115 -13.72 10.79 3.60
CA LEU A 115 -14.67 11.69 2.98
C LEU A 115 -14.44 13.10 3.52
N LYS A 116 -14.35 14.08 2.62
CA LYS A 116 -14.39 15.50 2.96
C LYS A 116 -15.82 15.97 2.88
N ASN A 117 -16.32 16.64 3.92
CA ASN A 117 -17.61 17.30 3.85
C ASN A 117 -17.45 18.62 3.08
N THR A 118 -18.20 18.81 1.99
CA THR A 118 -18.23 20.07 1.23
C THR A 118 -19.65 20.63 1.22
N PRO A 119 -19.86 21.90 0.86
CA PRO A 119 -21.21 22.46 0.73
C PRO A 119 -22.12 21.67 -0.23
N GLU A 120 -21.52 20.96 -1.20
CA GLU A 120 -22.20 20.10 -2.17
C GLU A 120 -22.39 18.65 -1.70
N GLY A 121 -22.00 18.32 -0.45
CA GLY A 121 -22.10 16.99 0.15
C GLY A 121 -20.74 16.30 0.33
N PHE A 122 -20.76 14.99 0.52
CA PHE A 122 -19.54 14.20 0.68
C PHE A 122 -18.76 14.10 -0.63
N ARG A 123 -17.44 14.23 -0.53
CA ARG A 123 -16.49 13.97 -1.61
C ARG A 123 -15.40 13.02 -1.12
N ILE A 124 -14.97 12.11 -2.00
CA ILE A 124 -13.89 11.17 -1.70
C ILE A 124 -12.58 11.96 -1.69
N HIS A 125 -11.99 12.11 -0.50
CA HIS A 125 -10.65 12.67 -0.37
C HIS A 125 -9.59 11.57 -0.49
N TYR A 126 -9.93 10.36 -0.06
CA TYR A 126 -9.04 9.21 -0.14
C TYR A 126 -9.87 7.93 -0.28
N LEU A 127 -9.38 7.02 -1.12
CA LEU A 127 -9.95 5.69 -1.32
C LEU A 127 -8.83 4.67 -1.16
N ASN A 128 -9.11 3.65 -0.36
CA ASN A 128 -8.23 2.53 -0.12
C ASN A 128 -8.98 1.21 -0.33
N ILE A 129 -8.31 0.27 -0.99
CA ILE A 129 -8.73 -1.12 -1.07
C ILE A 129 -7.59 -1.98 -0.52
N HIS A 130 -7.89 -2.80 0.48
CA HIS A 130 -6.93 -3.77 1.00
C HIS A 130 -7.58 -5.12 1.23
N TYR A 131 -6.76 -6.17 1.18
CA TYR A 131 -7.19 -7.53 1.45
C TYR A 131 -7.11 -7.83 2.95
N PRO A 132 -8.16 -8.43 3.55
CA PRO A 132 -8.09 -8.95 4.91
C PRO A 132 -6.94 -9.96 5.04
N GLN A 133 -6.31 -9.99 6.22
CA GLN A 133 -5.20 -10.92 6.47
C GLN A 133 -5.61 -12.38 6.37
N ASP A 134 -6.87 -12.69 6.68
CA ASP A 134 -7.44 -14.02 6.63
C ASP A 134 -7.96 -14.40 5.23
N ASP A 135 -7.91 -13.51 4.24
CA ASP A 135 -8.36 -13.77 2.88
C ASP A 135 -7.27 -14.44 2.03
N VAL A 136 -7.37 -15.77 1.86
CA VAL A 136 -6.37 -16.58 1.15
C VAL A 136 -6.13 -16.11 -0.29
N HIS A 137 -7.19 -15.70 -1.00
CA HIS A 137 -7.07 -15.20 -2.37
C HIS A 137 -6.32 -13.86 -2.42
N GLY A 138 -6.68 -12.93 -1.54
CA GLY A 138 -6.01 -11.64 -1.38
C GLY A 138 -4.54 -11.76 -1.02
N GLN A 139 -4.20 -12.68 -0.11
CA GLN A 139 -2.80 -12.98 0.19
C GLN A 139 -2.07 -13.49 -1.07
N LYS A 140 -2.69 -14.36 -1.87
CA LYS A 140 -2.13 -14.82 -3.14
C LYS A 140 -1.98 -13.70 -4.17
N MET A 141 -2.94 -12.78 -4.27
CA MET A 141 -2.86 -11.62 -5.14
C MET A 141 -1.72 -10.68 -4.73
N ILE A 142 -1.55 -10.41 -3.44
CA ILE A 142 -0.41 -9.64 -2.91
C ILE A 142 0.91 -10.30 -3.31
N GLN A 143 1.05 -11.63 -3.16
CA GLN A 143 2.25 -12.33 -3.61
C GLN A 143 2.45 -12.25 -5.13
N THR A 144 1.37 -12.21 -5.90
CA THR A 144 1.42 -12.10 -7.38
C THR A 144 1.88 -10.71 -7.80
N PHE A 145 1.35 -9.63 -7.21
CA PHE A 145 1.81 -8.26 -7.50
C PHE A 145 3.27 -8.04 -7.09
N ALA A 146 3.71 -8.72 -6.04
CA ALA A 146 5.07 -8.64 -5.56
C ALA A 146 6.06 -9.54 -6.32
N SER A 147 5.63 -10.31 -7.34
CA SER A 147 6.49 -11.35 -7.93
C SER A 147 7.73 -10.78 -8.59
N GLU A 148 7.61 -9.67 -9.32
CA GLU A 148 8.75 -9.04 -9.99
C GLU A 148 9.71 -8.41 -8.98
N ALA A 149 9.17 -7.67 -7.99
CA ALA A 149 9.95 -7.14 -6.88
C ALA A 149 10.67 -8.25 -6.07
N LYS A 150 10.00 -9.38 -5.84
CA LYS A 150 10.58 -10.56 -5.18
C LYS A 150 11.71 -11.17 -6.01
N ASN A 151 11.53 -11.30 -7.32
CA ASN A 151 12.57 -11.80 -8.24
C ASN A 151 13.75 -10.82 -8.29
N PHE A 152 13.51 -9.51 -8.32
CA PHE A 152 14.56 -8.51 -8.22
C PHE A 152 15.37 -8.68 -6.93
N LEU A 153 14.70 -8.79 -5.77
CA LEU A 153 15.41 -8.99 -4.51
C LEU A 153 16.27 -10.25 -4.55
N LYS A 154 15.69 -11.37 -4.96
CA LYS A 154 16.33 -12.68 -4.94
C LYS A 154 17.45 -12.82 -5.96
N ASP A 155 17.15 -12.55 -7.23
CA ASP A 155 17.99 -12.93 -8.37
C ASP A 155 18.93 -11.81 -8.80
N THR A 156 18.66 -10.56 -8.37
CA THR A 156 19.51 -9.39 -8.68
C THR A 156 20.18 -8.87 -7.41
N PHE A 157 19.42 -8.29 -6.48
CA PHE A 157 20.01 -7.57 -5.35
C PHE A 157 20.84 -8.47 -4.42
N PHE A 158 20.27 -9.58 -3.93
CA PHE A 158 20.99 -10.50 -3.05
C PHE A 158 22.12 -11.25 -3.76
N GLU A 159 21.95 -11.57 -5.04
CA GLU A 159 23.01 -12.19 -5.84
C GLU A 159 24.20 -11.24 -6.04
N THR A 160 23.95 -9.97 -6.39
CA THR A 160 25.00 -8.94 -6.46
C THR A 160 25.65 -8.74 -5.09
N LEU A 161 24.86 -8.64 -4.02
CA LEU A 161 25.41 -8.48 -2.66
C LEU A 161 26.34 -9.64 -2.28
N LYS A 162 25.99 -10.88 -2.62
CA LYS A 162 26.80 -12.06 -2.33
C LYS A 162 28.07 -12.12 -3.20
N LYS A 163 27.92 -11.96 -4.51
CA LYS A 163 28.97 -12.18 -5.51
C LYS A 163 29.92 -11.00 -5.67
N GLU A 164 29.37 -9.80 -5.72
CA GLU A 164 30.11 -8.57 -6.05
C GLU A 164 30.37 -7.69 -4.83
N GLY A 165 29.57 -7.85 -3.77
CA GLY A 165 29.74 -7.17 -2.49
C GLY A 165 28.92 -5.90 -2.33
N SER A 166 28.96 -5.36 -1.10
CA SER A 166 28.20 -4.18 -0.67
C SER A 166 28.49 -2.92 -1.49
N GLN A 167 29.74 -2.74 -1.93
CA GLN A 167 30.18 -1.60 -2.72
C GLN A 167 29.50 -1.49 -4.10
N ILE A 168 29.04 -2.62 -4.65
CA ILE A 168 28.26 -2.65 -5.90
C ILE A 168 26.76 -2.65 -5.58
N ALA A 169 26.33 -3.45 -4.60
CA ALA A 169 24.92 -3.58 -4.22
C ALA A 169 24.29 -2.25 -3.77
N ILE A 170 25.08 -1.32 -3.23
CA ILE A 170 24.61 0.02 -2.86
C ILE A 170 24.03 0.81 -4.05
N ASN A 171 24.36 0.47 -5.30
CA ASN A 171 23.77 1.11 -6.47
C ASN A 171 22.28 0.79 -6.67
N TYR A 172 21.76 -0.22 -5.98
CA TYR A 172 20.32 -0.51 -5.92
C TYR A 172 19.60 0.26 -4.82
N VAL A 173 20.32 0.96 -3.94
CA VAL A 173 19.74 1.82 -2.92
C VAL A 173 19.45 3.19 -3.52
N ASP A 174 18.28 3.74 -3.20
CA ASP A 174 17.82 5.01 -3.74
C ASP A 174 18.85 6.14 -3.52
N PRO A 175 19.15 6.95 -4.54
CA PRO A 175 20.15 8.02 -4.42
C PRO A 175 19.86 9.04 -3.31
N GLU A 176 18.60 9.36 -3.03
CA GLU A 176 18.27 10.30 -1.95
C GLU A 176 18.47 9.66 -0.57
N VAL A 177 18.17 8.36 -0.42
CA VAL A 177 18.48 7.60 0.82
C VAL A 177 19.99 7.54 1.05
N ARG A 178 20.77 7.26 0.00
CA ARG A 178 22.24 7.27 0.06
C ARG A 178 22.81 8.60 0.50
N LYS A 179 22.22 9.70 0.01
CA LYS A 179 22.61 11.06 0.37
C LYS A 179 22.21 11.44 1.80
N GLU A 180 21.06 10.98 2.27
CA GLU A 180 20.54 11.29 3.62
C GLU A 180 21.24 10.48 4.71
N VAL A 181 21.42 9.17 4.49
CA VAL A 181 21.97 8.23 5.47
C VAL A 181 23.50 8.15 5.39
N GLY A 182 24.05 8.25 4.18
CA GLY A 182 25.48 8.12 3.89
C GLY A 182 25.87 6.70 3.46
N ASP A 183 26.70 6.63 2.41
CA ASP A 183 27.13 5.36 1.79
C ASP A 183 27.89 4.44 2.78
N ASP A 184 28.64 4.99 3.74
CA ASP A 184 29.40 4.20 4.72
C ASP A 184 28.49 3.37 5.64
N LEU A 185 27.42 3.99 6.15
CA LEU A 185 26.46 3.32 7.05
C LEU A 185 25.65 2.27 6.28
N ILE A 186 25.21 2.59 5.06
CA ILE A 186 24.50 1.66 4.19
C ILE A 186 25.38 0.45 3.86
N THR A 187 26.64 0.69 3.48
CA THR A 187 27.60 -0.39 3.16
C THR A 187 27.81 -1.30 4.36
N MET A 188 27.92 -0.77 5.58
CA MET A 188 28.01 -1.58 6.81
C MET A 188 26.77 -2.46 7.03
N ILE A 189 25.57 -1.93 6.79
CA ILE A 189 24.32 -2.71 6.89
C ILE A 189 24.30 -3.81 5.83
N LEU A 190 24.68 -3.49 4.58
CA LEU A 190 24.77 -4.44 3.47
C LEU A 190 25.79 -5.55 3.73
N ASP A 191 26.96 -5.23 4.28
CA ASP A 191 27.96 -6.23 4.67
C ASP A 191 27.45 -7.18 5.74
N ARG A 192 26.68 -6.67 6.70
CA ARG A 192 26.01 -7.51 7.69
C ARG A 192 24.96 -8.41 7.05
N LEU A 193 24.16 -7.86 6.14
CA LEU A 193 23.13 -8.59 5.39
C LEU A 193 23.73 -9.67 4.48
N ARG A 194 24.92 -9.42 3.91
CA ARG A 194 25.63 -10.35 3.02
C ARG A 194 25.87 -11.71 3.67
N ASN A 195 26.07 -11.72 4.99
CA ASN A 195 26.32 -12.92 5.79
C ASN A 195 25.02 -13.56 6.32
N VAL A 196 23.85 -13.11 5.83
CA VAL A 196 22.57 -13.71 6.16
C VAL A 196 22.14 -14.63 5.02
N GLU A 197 21.92 -15.90 5.34
CA GLU A 197 21.24 -16.82 4.44
C GLU A 197 19.74 -16.56 4.48
N ILE A 198 19.20 -15.91 3.44
CA ILE A 198 17.76 -15.70 3.29
C ILE A 198 17.09 -17.02 2.90
N THR A 199 16.16 -17.48 3.74
CA THR A 199 15.44 -18.74 3.57
C THR A 199 14.02 -18.56 3.05
N ASP A 200 13.39 -17.41 3.34
CA ASP A 200 12.07 -17.06 2.83
C ASP A 200 11.92 -15.55 2.60
N ILE A 201 11.08 -15.20 1.63
CA ILE A 201 10.76 -13.80 1.27
C ILE A 201 9.24 -13.69 1.15
N GLN A 202 8.63 -12.94 2.07
CA GLN A 202 7.20 -12.69 2.09
C GLN A 202 6.92 -11.21 1.87
N ASN A 203 6.14 -10.88 0.84
CA ASN A 203 5.56 -9.54 0.77
C ASN A 203 4.37 -9.48 1.73
N TYR A 204 4.34 -8.50 2.62
CA TYR A 204 3.22 -8.32 3.54
C TYR A 204 2.46 -7.01 3.31
N SER A 205 2.97 -6.14 2.44
CA SER A 205 2.34 -4.87 2.08
C SER A 205 2.80 -4.39 0.71
N TYR A 206 1.86 -3.85 -0.04
CA TYR A 206 2.01 -3.27 -1.37
C TYR A 206 1.27 -1.94 -1.38
N ASP A 207 1.87 -0.82 -1.76
CA ASP A 207 1.22 0.51 -1.87
C ASP A 207 1.51 1.18 -3.22
N SER A 208 0.48 1.65 -3.92
CA SER A 208 0.63 2.23 -5.26
C SER A 208 0.44 3.75 -5.20
N SER A 209 1.48 4.49 -5.63
CA SER A 209 1.46 5.94 -5.72
C SER A 209 1.88 6.41 -7.13
N ARG A 210 1.80 7.72 -7.37
CA ARG A 210 2.37 8.35 -8.57
C ARG A 210 3.90 8.21 -8.65
N GLU A 211 4.57 8.08 -7.50
CA GLU A 211 6.03 7.96 -7.42
C GLU A 211 6.50 6.52 -7.66
N GLY A 212 5.58 5.59 -7.88
CA GLY A 212 5.86 4.16 -8.05
C GLY A 212 5.11 3.31 -7.04
N ILE A 213 5.39 2.02 -7.10
CA ILE A 213 4.79 1.02 -6.23
C ILE A 213 5.78 0.70 -5.09
N LEU A 214 5.34 0.89 -3.85
CA LEU A 214 6.09 0.49 -2.67
C LEU A 214 5.73 -0.94 -2.28
N HIS A 215 6.75 -1.78 -2.17
CA HIS A 215 6.66 -3.15 -1.67
C HIS A 215 7.38 -3.24 -0.34
N LYS A 216 6.75 -3.85 0.66
CA LYS A 216 7.39 -4.17 1.94
C LYS A 216 7.50 -5.67 2.10
N PHE A 217 8.73 -6.13 2.25
CA PHE A 217 9.06 -7.53 2.43
C PHE A 217 9.53 -7.78 3.85
N LEU A 218 9.04 -8.86 4.43
CA LEU A 218 9.63 -9.48 5.61
C LEU A 218 10.30 -10.77 5.15
N LEU A 219 11.60 -10.85 5.39
CA LEU A 219 12.43 -11.97 5.01
C LEU A 219 12.85 -12.70 6.27
N SER A 220 12.86 -14.02 6.19
CA SER A 220 13.45 -14.86 7.23
C SER A 220 14.85 -15.25 6.81
N GLY A 221 15.80 -15.17 7.74
CA GLY A 221 17.18 -15.52 7.46
C GLY A 221 17.87 -16.20 8.63
N LEU A 222 19.03 -16.78 8.32
CA LEU A 222 19.95 -17.37 9.28
C LEU A 222 21.28 -16.62 9.20
N THR A 223 21.81 -16.23 10.35
CA THR A 223 23.18 -15.70 10.44
C THR A 223 24.20 -16.83 10.33
N ASP A 224 25.49 -16.48 10.19
CA ASP A 224 26.60 -17.45 10.20
C ASP A 224 26.57 -18.40 11.42
N ASN A 225 26.05 -17.91 12.57
CA ASN A 225 25.92 -18.69 13.80
C ASN A 225 24.64 -19.54 13.86
N GLN A 226 23.90 -19.65 12.75
CA GLN A 226 22.60 -20.33 12.66
C GLN A 226 21.51 -19.72 13.57
N GLU A 227 21.71 -18.48 14.02
CA GLU A 227 20.67 -17.74 14.73
C GLU A 227 19.67 -17.17 13.72
N GLY A 228 18.38 -17.34 14.01
CA GLY A 228 17.30 -16.75 13.24
C GLY A 228 17.36 -15.23 13.27
N CYS A 229 17.06 -14.63 12.13
CA CYS A 229 16.85 -13.19 12.02
C CYS A 229 15.69 -12.89 11.07
N SER A 230 15.14 -11.69 11.23
CA SER A 230 14.18 -11.12 10.30
C SER A 230 14.81 -9.91 9.63
N VAL A 231 14.65 -9.82 8.31
CA VAL A 231 15.06 -8.64 7.54
C VAL A 231 13.82 -7.99 6.97
N GLU A 232 13.63 -6.70 7.20
CA GLU A 232 12.61 -5.92 6.52
C GLU A 232 13.27 -5.13 5.40
N VAL A 233 12.71 -5.24 4.19
CA VAL A 233 13.17 -4.48 3.03
C VAL A 233 11.98 -3.69 2.46
N VAL A 234 12.18 -2.39 2.29
CA VAL A 234 11.24 -1.52 1.58
C VAL A 234 11.80 -1.21 0.20
N LEU A 235 11.03 -1.55 -0.83
CA LEU A 235 11.41 -1.42 -2.23
C LEU A 235 10.42 -0.52 -2.96
N ARG A 236 10.89 0.35 -3.84
CA ARG A 236 10.07 1.11 -4.77
C ARG A 236 10.28 0.61 -6.19
N GLU A 237 9.21 0.25 -6.86
CA GLU A 237 9.16 -0.10 -8.27
C GLU A 237 8.74 1.12 -9.10
N GLU A 238 9.58 1.51 -10.04
CA GLU A 238 9.38 2.62 -10.96
C GLU A 238 9.57 2.14 -12.40
N LYS A 239 8.47 1.86 -13.10
CA LYS A 239 8.48 1.30 -14.46
C LYS A 239 9.23 -0.05 -14.49
N GLU A 240 10.44 -0.07 -15.04
CA GLU A 240 11.29 -1.27 -15.16
C GLU A 240 12.43 -1.30 -14.12
N ASN A 241 12.46 -0.34 -13.21
CA ASN A 241 13.52 -0.21 -12.19
C ASN A 241 12.98 -0.48 -10.79
N PHE A 242 13.87 -0.97 -9.92
CA PHE A 242 13.60 -1.20 -8.51
C PHE A 242 14.68 -0.51 -7.66
N ASN A 243 14.24 0.29 -6.70
CA ASN A 243 15.09 1.03 -5.78
C ASN A 243 14.81 0.62 -4.34
N ILE A 244 15.84 0.29 -3.56
CA ILE A 244 15.70 -0.01 -2.13
C ILE A 244 15.64 1.31 -1.36
N LEU A 245 14.60 1.45 -0.55
CA LEU A 245 14.40 2.61 0.29
C LEU A 245 14.84 2.38 1.74
N ASP A 246 14.75 1.14 2.23
CA ASP A 246 15.10 0.80 3.60
C ASP A 246 15.46 -0.68 3.75
N ILE A 247 16.38 -0.96 4.68
CA ILE A 247 16.80 -2.31 5.08
C ILE A 247 17.00 -2.32 6.60
N ASN A 248 16.17 -3.10 7.30
CA ASN A 248 16.29 -3.30 8.74
C ASN A 248 16.55 -4.76 9.07
N ILE A 249 17.55 -5.04 9.92
CA ILE A 249 17.90 -6.39 10.37
C ILE A 249 17.56 -6.53 11.85
N TYR A 250 16.65 -7.45 12.17
CA TYR A 250 16.22 -7.77 13.52
C TYR A 250 16.74 -9.15 13.93
N SER A 251 17.47 -9.25 15.04
CA SER A 251 17.83 -10.54 15.62
C SER A 251 16.61 -11.18 16.27
N SER A 252 16.36 -12.47 16.03
CA SER A 252 15.37 -13.22 16.82
C SER A 252 15.92 -13.36 18.24
N ARG A 253 15.36 -12.61 19.20
CA ARG A 253 15.59 -12.85 20.62
C ARG A 253 14.65 -13.94 21.12
#